data_AF-A0A970Q059-F1
#
_entry.id   AF-A0A970Q059-F1
#
_cell.length_a   1.000
_cell.length_b   1.000
_cell.length_c   1.000
_cell.angle_alpha   90.00
_cell.angle_beta   90.00
_cell.angle_gamma   90.00
#
_symmetry.space_group_name_H-M   'P 1'
#
loop_
_entity.id
_entity.type
_entity.pdbx_description
1 polymer ?
#
loop_
_entity_poly.entity_id
_entity_poly.type
_entity_poly.pdbx_seq_one_letter_code
_entity_poly.pdbx_strand_id
1 'polypeptide(L)'
;MSDLSEDLLTPPQDHFAGWENELRLRHELRLSGKTALSASLPKPYVLDLYYRSWYFSHRRVDFFKLLIEQLDNTDNIEILKWLGDGPKHLWQNFWAFLPWYILLHSPNPAQLQFIVNLYRQEFHQGMVQVVNALGLESCQYLASRTANSQLRKLFKEREDELLAQRKRDFYGFDPTVKRENYSGLYGNQSSIILKALDLMEQARTANYREPYGSEHFTMQLAAAEAVFQAGLPEDCLAMLIDLYGDYQRKNRLVNLLEDEKIHRLFSRLLRQVIPWPCLLSQPLNAYRMTHKIYLDYFPLINRDPGSLQYLSLYESISAGLNQDQSSIMYEIYVKSSTLAEARPFDPPWIEHWELEQGIDSTRARALLQTAAEKISSLPHESFVLMEYLRLAHMLEMISLNEPLVSEMIEYYLLLWNWLPLPMFMNQNIYKQLAPLVGKSSRQRAKHIIDLSAEYQLPRLLGEISSRPELLRMKEAEPKRQLLKAYFLGVLK
;
A
#
# COMPACT_ATOMS: atom_id res chain seq x y z
N MET A 1 -28.10 -16.53 41.76
CA MET A 1 -29.16 -17.46 42.19
C MET A 1 -29.55 -18.31 41.01
N SER A 2 -29.61 -19.62 41.27
CA SER A 2 -30.34 -20.68 40.54
C SER A 2 -30.54 -20.45 39.05
N ASP A 3 -29.93 -21.34 38.26
CA ASP A 3 -30.45 -21.72 36.96
C ASP A 3 -31.98 -21.65 36.98
N LEU A 4 -32.57 -21.01 35.97
CA LEU A 4 -34.01 -21.11 35.72
C LEU A 4 -34.35 -22.60 35.79
N SER A 5 -34.99 -23.04 36.87
CA SER A 5 -35.24 -24.46 37.11
C SER A 5 -35.96 -25.00 35.89
N GLU A 6 -35.45 -26.08 35.29
CA GLU A 6 -36.03 -26.68 34.07
C GLU A 6 -37.55 -26.92 34.18
N ASP A 7 -38.05 -27.06 35.41
CA ASP A 7 -39.47 -27.20 35.75
C ASP A 7 -40.35 -25.98 35.37
N LEU A 8 -39.80 -24.76 35.31
CA LEU A 8 -40.54 -23.54 34.91
C LEU A 8 -40.71 -23.40 33.39
N LEU A 9 -40.08 -24.30 32.63
CA LEU A 9 -39.96 -24.21 31.17
C LEU A 9 -40.67 -25.37 30.46
N THR A 10 -41.35 -26.24 31.21
CA THR A 10 -42.26 -27.26 30.63
C THR A 10 -43.64 -26.65 30.39
N PRO A 11 -44.33 -26.99 29.27
CA PRO A 11 -45.65 -26.44 28.97
C PRO A 11 -46.64 -26.90 30.05
N PRO A 12 -47.28 -25.99 30.80
CA PRO A 12 -48.20 -26.36 31.87
C PRO A 12 -49.49 -26.97 31.31
N GLN A 13 -50.09 -27.88 32.08
CA GLN A 13 -51.40 -28.47 31.76
C GLN A 13 -52.55 -27.43 31.76
N ASP A 14 -52.33 -26.25 32.34
CA ASP A 14 -53.23 -25.08 32.28
C ASP A 14 -52.58 -23.92 31.51
N HIS A 15 -53.20 -23.54 30.40
CA HIS A 15 -52.72 -22.48 29.51
C HIS A 15 -52.69 -21.11 30.18
N PHE A 16 -53.61 -20.78 31.10
CA PHE A 16 -53.66 -19.46 31.72
C PHE A 16 -52.53 -19.27 32.73
N ALA A 17 -52.31 -20.27 33.60
CA ALA A 17 -51.19 -20.26 34.54
C ALA A 17 -49.83 -20.20 33.82
N GLY A 18 -49.72 -20.82 32.63
CA GLY A 18 -48.53 -20.70 31.79
C GLY A 18 -48.28 -19.30 31.26
N TRP A 19 -49.32 -18.60 30.82
CA TRP A 19 -49.21 -17.24 30.30
C TRP A 19 -48.82 -16.24 31.39
N GLU A 20 -49.38 -16.37 32.60
CA GLU A 20 -49.06 -15.51 33.73
C GLU A 20 -47.60 -15.70 34.18
N ASN A 21 -47.14 -16.95 34.26
CA ASN A 21 -45.75 -17.26 34.55
C ASN A 21 -44.79 -16.74 33.48
N GLU A 22 -45.12 -16.89 32.19
CA GLU A 22 -44.29 -16.35 31.10
C GLU A 22 -44.20 -14.82 31.17
N LEU A 23 -45.31 -14.12 31.41
CA LEU A 23 -45.33 -12.66 31.55
C LEU A 23 -44.47 -12.18 32.72
N ARG A 24 -44.54 -12.86 33.88
CA ARG A 24 -43.69 -12.56 35.04
C ARG A 24 -42.22 -12.72 34.69
N LEU A 25 -41.84 -13.82 34.05
CA LEU A 25 -40.46 -14.08 33.63
C LEU A 25 -39.94 -13.04 32.63
N ARG A 26 -40.76 -12.63 31.64
CA ARG A 26 -40.39 -11.57 30.70
C ARG A 26 -40.15 -10.22 31.40
N HIS A 27 -40.97 -9.90 32.41
CA HIS A 27 -40.81 -8.68 33.19
C HIS A 27 -39.51 -8.70 34.02
N GLU A 28 -39.24 -9.81 34.71
CA GLU A 28 -38.01 -10.02 35.48
C GLU A 28 -36.76 -9.93 34.60
N LEU A 29 -36.78 -10.57 33.42
CA LEU A 29 -35.65 -10.54 32.49
C LEU A 29 -35.36 -9.13 31.97
N ARG A 30 -36.39 -8.31 31.73
CA ARG A 30 -36.23 -6.91 31.29
C ARG A 30 -35.62 -6.01 32.36
N LEU A 31 -35.98 -6.24 33.62
CA LEU A 31 -35.50 -5.46 34.77
C LEU A 31 -34.18 -5.99 35.34
N SER A 32 -33.80 -7.23 35.02
CA SER A 32 -32.56 -7.81 35.51
C SER A 32 -31.33 -7.05 35.01
N GLY A 33 -30.38 -6.74 35.90
CA GLY A 33 -29.07 -6.18 35.54
C GLY A 33 -28.06 -7.23 35.03
N LYS A 34 -28.50 -8.46 34.75
CA LYS A 34 -27.63 -9.55 34.28
C LYS A 34 -27.13 -9.27 32.87
N THR A 35 -25.83 -9.42 32.63
CA THR A 35 -25.20 -9.28 31.31
C THR A 35 -25.53 -10.49 30.43
N ALA A 36 -25.63 -10.26 29.11
CA ALA A 36 -25.93 -11.29 28.10
C ALA A 36 -25.03 -12.53 28.22
N LEU A 37 -23.74 -12.33 28.50
CA LEU A 37 -22.68 -13.35 28.56
C LEU A 37 -22.76 -14.31 29.77
N SER A 38 -23.80 -14.20 30.61
CA SER A 38 -23.98 -15.03 31.80
C SER A 38 -25.08 -16.09 31.65
N ALA A 39 -25.75 -16.13 30.49
CA ALA A 39 -26.87 -17.02 30.24
C ALA A 39 -26.42 -18.21 29.37
N SER A 40 -26.29 -19.39 29.97
CA SER A 40 -26.24 -20.64 29.22
C SER A 40 -27.64 -20.94 28.68
N LEU A 41 -27.79 -21.08 27.36
CA LEU A 41 -29.06 -21.38 26.70
C LEU A 41 -29.09 -22.84 26.24
N PRO A 42 -29.70 -23.76 27.02
CA PRO A 42 -29.69 -25.17 26.66
C PRO A 42 -30.65 -25.53 25.52
N LYS A 43 -31.70 -24.72 25.25
CA LYS A 43 -32.82 -25.09 24.35
C LYS A 43 -33.42 -23.88 23.59
N PRO A 44 -33.95 -24.05 22.35
CA PRO A 44 -34.47 -22.95 21.51
C PRO A 44 -35.63 -22.14 22.11
N TYR A 45 -36.50 -22.76 22.92
CA TYR A 45 -37.62 -22.05 23.54
C TYR A 45 -37.13 -20.99 24.55
N VAL A 46 -35.96 -21.19 25.16
CA VAL A 46 -35.36 -20.21 26.08
C VAL A 46 -34.94 -18.98 25.29
N LEU A 47 -34.37 -19.17 24.10
CA LEU A 47 -34.01 -18.07 23.19
C LEU A 47 -35.25 -17.29 22.73
N ASP A 48 -36.39 -17.98 22.49
CA ASP A 48 -37.66 -17.31 22.16
C ASP A 48 -38.16 -16.44 23.33
N LEU A 49 -38.02 -16.89 24.58
CA LEU A 49 -38.31 -16.08 25.76
C LEU A 49 -37.43 -14.82 25.82
N TYR A 50 -36.13 -14.93 25.54
CA TYR A 50 -35.21 -13.79 25.47
C TYR A 50 -35.55 -12.86 24.31
N TYR A 51 -35.91 -13.39 23.14
CA TYR A 51 -36.37 -12.59 22.00
C TYR A 51 -37.60 -11.74 22.39
N ARG A 52 -38.65 -12.36 22.95
CA ARG A 52 -39.87 -11.65 23.39
C ARG A 52 -39.63 -10.67 24.55
N SER A 53 -38.58 -10.90 25.34
CA SER A 53 -38.23 -10.06 26.49
C SER A 53 -37.36 -8.87 26.11
N TRP A 54 -36.21 -9.12 25.46
CA TRP A 54 -35.14 -8.16 25.26
C TRP A 54 -35.19 -7.46 23.91
N TYR A 55 -35.56 -8.15 22.81
CA TYR A 55 -35.53 -7.58 21.45
C TYR A 55 -36.41 -6.34 21.29
N PHE A 56 -37.60 -6.34 21.91
CA PHE A 56 -38.57 -5.25 21.89
C PHE A 56 -38.39 -4.25 23.04
N SER A 57 -37.25 -4.28 23.72
CA SER A 57 -36.94 -3.40 24.85
C SER A 57 -35.67 -2.59 24.58
N HIS A 58 -35.24 -1.79 25.56
CA HIS A 58 -33.95 -1.09 25.52
C HIS A 58 -32.73 -2.04 25.51
N ARG A 59 -32.95 -3.34 25.78
CA ARG A 59 -31.92 -4.39 25.84
C ARG A 59 -31.72 -5.15 24.52
N ARG A 60 -32.14 -4.59 23.39
CA ARG A 60 -31.99 -5.23 22.06
C ARG A 60 -30.55 -5.62 21.73
N VAL A 61 -29.57 -4.79 22.12
CA VAL A 61 -28.14 -5.06 21.91
C VAL A 61 -27.70 -6.31 22.70
N ASP A 62 -28.14 -6.43 23.96
CA ASP A 62 -27.84 -7.60 24.79
C ASP A 62 -28.39 -8.89 24.18
N PHE A 63 -29.58 -8.83 23.58
CA PHE A 63 -30.15 -9.95 22.86
C PHE A 63 -29.28 -10.41 21.69
N PHE A 64 -28.78 -9.48 20.86
CA PHE A 64 -27.93 -9.87 19.74
C PHE A 64 -26.55 -10.39 20.18
N LYS A 65 -25.99 -9.84 21.26
CA LYS A 65 -24.75 -10.39 21.85
C LYS A 65 -24.95 -11.84 22.32
N LEU A 66 -26.04 -12.09 23.04
CA LEU A 66 -26.42 -13.44 23.47
C LEU A 66 -26.59 -14.37 22.26
N LEU A 67 -27.30 -13.91 21.22
CA LEU A 67 -27.50 -14.70 20.00
C LEU A 67 -26.17 -15.08 19.33
N ILE A 68 -25.23 -14.14 19.19
CA ILE A 68 -23.92 -14.41 18.58
C ILE A 68 -23.12 -15.43 19.40
N GLU A 69 -23.11 -15.30 20.72
CA GLU A 69 -22.43 -16.24 21.61
C GLU A 69 -22.99 -17.67 21.47
N GLN A 70 -24.30 -17.80 21.29
CA GLN A 70 -24.89 -19.11 21.05
C GLN A 70 -24.62 -19.67 19.65
N LEU A 71 -24.44 -18.78 18.66
CA LEU A 71 -24.09 -19.15 17.27
C LEU A 71 -22.61 -19.53 17.11
N ASP A 72 -21.73 -19.08 18.01
CA ASP A 72 -20.31 -19.48 18.09
C ASP A 72 -20.18 -21.00 18.28
N ASN A 73 -21.08 -21.59 19.05
CA ASN A 73 -21.10 -23.04 19.26
C ASN A 73 -21.59 -23.77 18.00
N THR A 74 -20.66 -24.27 17.19
CA THR A 74 -20.91 -24.97 15.92
C THR A 74 -21.85 -26.18 16.02
N ASP A 75 -22.07 -26.72 17.23
CA ASP A 75 -22.99 -27.84 17.46
C ASP A 75 -24.45 -27.41 17.66
N ASN A 76 -24.74 -26.10 17.70
CA ASN A 76 -26.08 -25.58 17.99
C ASN A 76 -26.94 -25.38 16.73
N ILE A 77 -27.14 -26.46 15.98
CA ILE A 77 -27.96 -26.49 14.75
C ILE A 77 -29.39 -25.99 15.01
N GLU A 78 -29.93 -26.24 16.20
CA GLU A 78 -31.28 -25.82 16.57
C GLU A 78 -31.44 -24.30 16.63
N ILE A 79 -30.43 -23.57 17.08
CA ILE A 79 -30.44 -22.10 17.10
C ILE A 79 -30.25 -21.52 15.70
N LEU A 80 -29.41 -22.15 14.86
CA LEU A 80 -29.30 -21.79 13.44
C LEU A 80 -30.65 -21.94 12.74
N LYS A 81 -31.38 -23.04 13.02
CA LYS A 81 -32.72 -23.27 12.49
C LYS A 81 -33.73 -22.27 13.03
N TRP A 82 -33.71 -21.99 14.34
CA TRP A 82 -34.58 -20.99 14.96
C TRP A 82 -34.42 -19.60 14.32
N LEU A 83 -33.18 -19.16 14.10
CA LEU A 83 -32.91 -17.91 13.38
C LEU A 83 -33.36 -18.02 11.91
N GLY A 84 -33.11 -19.18 11.28
CA GLY A 84 -33.57 -19.60 9.95
C GLY A 84 -35.07 -19.39 9.69
N ASP A 85 -35.89 -19.77 10.66
CA ASP A 85 -37.36 -19.71 10.64
C ASP A 85 -37.91 -18.39 11.21
N GLY A 86 -37.03 -17.53 11.72
CA GLY A 86 -37.37 -16.25 12.32
C GLY A 86 -37.91 -15.20 11.34
N PRO A 87 -38.59 -14.14 11.85
CA PRO A 87 -39.23 -13.15 11.00
C PRO A 87 -38.21 -12.23 10.29
N LYS A 88 -38.58 -11.69 9.12
CA LYS A 88 -37.67 -10.91 8.25
C LYS A 88 -37.01 -9.71 8.93
N HIS A 89 -37.71 -9.02 9.84
CA HIS A 89 -37.16 -7.86 10.56
C HIS A 89 -36.06 -8.25 11.55
N LEU A 90 -36.11 -9.46 12.11
CA LEU A 90 -35.06 -9.99 12.98
C LEU A 90 -33.76 -10.16 12.19
N TRP A 91 -33.86 -10.76 10.99
CA TRP A 91 -32.74 -10.93 10.05
C TRP A 91 -32.10 -9.61 9.62
N GLN A 92 -32.91 -8.65 9.20
CA GLN A 92 -32.41 -7.34 8.78
C GLN A 92 -31.66 -6.63 9.90
N ASN A 93 -32.23 -6.63 11.11
CA ASN A 93 -31.60 -6.00 12.27
C ASN A 93 -30.35 -6.75 12.75
N PHE A 94 -30.33 -8.09 12.62
CA PHE A 94 -29.15 -8.89 12.93
C PHE A 94 -27.98 -8.58 12.00
N TRP A 95 -28.22 -8.58 10.68
CA TRP A 95 -27.18 -8.26 9.69
C TRP A 95 -26.69 -6.81 9.78
N ALA A 96 -27.55 -5.86 10.16
CA ALA A 96 -27.15 -4.48 10.40
C ALA A 96 -26.32 -4.33 11.69
N PHE A 97 -26.54 -5.19 12.70
CA PHE A 97 -25.83 -5.16 13.98
C PHE A 97 -24.44 -5.81 13.89
N LEU A 98 -24.31 -6.89 13.13
CA LEU A 98 -23.12 -7.73 13.11
C LEU A 98 -21.81 -6.99 12.73
N PRO A 99 -21.76 -6.06 11.76
CA PRO A 99 -20.55 -5.30 11.46
C PRO A 99 -20.02 -4.52 12.67
N TRP A 100 -20.92 -3.87 13.42
CA TRP A 100 -20.56 -3.12 14.63
C TRP A 100 -19.98 -4.05 15.70
N TYR A 101 -20.59 -5.23 15.88
CA TYR A 101 -20.09 -6.22 16.83
C TYR A 101 -18.67 -6.70 16.48
N ILE A 102 -18.43 -7.03 15.21
CA ILE A 102 -17.11 -7.49 14.74
C ILE A 102 -16.05 -6.42 14.96
N LEU A 103 -16.31 -5.17 14.57
CA LEU A 103 -15.36 -4.07 14.72
C LEU A 103 -15.02 -3.77 16.18
N LEU A 104 -16.02 -3.84 17.08
CA LEU A 104 -15.82 -3.50 18.48
C LEU A 104 -15.15 -4.63 19.27
N HIS A 105 -15.53 -5.89 19.00
CA HIS A 105 -15.11 -7.03 19.82
C HIS A 105 -13.99 -7.86 19.20
N SER A 106 -13.68 -7.67 17.91
CA SER A 106 -12.64 -8.41 17.17
C SER A 106 -12.65 -9.94 17.46
N PRO A 107 -13.80 -10.61 17.25
CA PRO A 107 -13.96 -12.02 17.61
C PRO A 107 -13.03 -12.92 16.78
N ASN A 108 -12.68 -14.09 17.35
CA ASN A 108 -11.82 -15.05 16.68
C ASN A 108 -12.49 -15.59 15.39
N PRO A 109 -11.73 -15.90 14.32
CA PRO A 109 -12.28 -16.39 13.06
C PRO A 109 -13.24 -17.58 13.17
N ALA A 110 -12.96 -18.51 14.11
CA ALA A 110 -13.81 -19.68 14.36
C ALA A 110 -15.22 -19.29 14.84
N GLN A 111 -15.33 -18.24 15.66
CA GLN A 111 -16.60 -17.78 16.24
C GLN A 111 -17.54 -17.16 15.20
N LEU A 112 -17.00 -16.81 14.04
CA LEU A 112 -17.73 -16.22 12.93
C LEU A 112 -18.17 -17.28 11.89
N GLN A 113 -17.91 -18.57 12.13
CA GLN A 113 -18.22 -19.63 11.18
C GLN A 113 -19.71 -19.74 10.86
N PHE A 114 -20.59 -19.37 11.80
CA PHE A 114 -22.04 -19.34 11.57
C PHE A 114 -22.44 -18.46 10.38
N ILE A 115 -21.65 -17.45 10.02
CA ILE A 115 -21.90 -16.57 8.87
C ILE A 115 -21.98 -17.38 7.57
N VAL A 116 -21.15 -18.40 7.42
CA VAL A 116 -21.17 -19.30 6.25
C VAL A 116 -22.47 -20.07 6.16
N ASN A 117 -22.97 -20.53 7.31
CA ASN A 117 -24.20 -21.33 7.40
C ASN A 117 -25.48 -20.48 7.23
N LEU A 118 -25.43 -19.21 7.64
CA LEU A 118 -26.57 -18.29 7.55
C LEU A 118 -26.69 -17.57 6.20
N TYR A 119 -25.66 -17.64 5.34
CA TYR A 119 -25.66 -16.92 4.07
C TYR A 119 -26.78 -17.42 3.13
N ARG A 120 -27.63 -16.49 2.70
CA ARG A 120 -28.62 -16.69 1.63
C ARG A 120 -28.49 -15.57 0.60
N GLN A 121 -28.74 -15.89 -0.67
CA GLN A 121 -28.58 -14.93 -1.78
C GLN A 121 -29.44 -13.66 -1.61
N GLU A 122 -30.60 -13.79 -0.98
CA GLU A 122 -31.52 -12.68 -0.67
C GLU A 122 -30.92 -11.61 0.27
N PHE A 123 -29.87 -11.93 1.03
CA PHE A 123 -29.21 -11.00 1.97
C PHE A 123 -27.83 -10.54 1.50
N HIS A 124 -27.53 -10.69 0.21
CA HIS A 124 -26.21 -10.38 -0.35
C HIS A 124 -25.72 -8.96 0.02
N GLN A 125 -26.57 -7.93 -0.05
CA GLN A 125 -26.19 -6.57 0.32
C GLN A 125 -25.84 -6.40 1.80
N GLY A 126 -26.58 -7.04 2.70
CA GLY A 126 -26.26 -7.05 4.13
C GLY A 126 -24.95 -7.78 4.41
N MET A 127 -24.70 -8.87 3.67
CA MET A 127 -23.45 -9.63 3.78
C MET A 127 -22.23 -8.83 3.35
N VAL A 128 -22.31 -7.98 2.32
CA VAL A 128 -21.20 -7.10 1.91
C VAL A 128 -20.75 -6.21 3.07
N GLN A 129 -21.68 -5.65 3.86
CA GLN A 129 -21.34 -4.82 5.01
C GLN A 129 -20.63 -5.61 6.11
N VAL A 130 -21.07 -6.86 6.35
CA VAL A 130 -20.42 -7.77 7.30
C VAL A 130 -19.01 -8.12 6.85
N VAL A 131 -18.84 -8.49 5.57
CA VAL A 131 -17.52 -8.82 5.00
C VAL A 131 -16.56 -7.64 5.13
N ASN A 132 -17.03 -6.41 4.88
CA ASN A 132 -16.20 -5.21 5.00
C ASN A 132 -15.67 -4.97 6.43
N ALA A 133 -16.39 -5.45 7.45
CA ALA A 133 -15.97 -5.38 8.85
C ALA A 133 -14.97 -6.48 9.27
N LEU A 134 -14.78 -7.53 8.45
CA LEU A 134 -13.87 -8.62 8.76
C LEU A 134 -12.40 -8.22 8.59
N GLY A 135 -11.56 -8.78 9.45
CA GLY A 135 -10.10 -8.74 9.32
C GLY A 135 -9.56 -9.84 8.39
N LEU A 136 -8.25 -9.75 8.09
CA LEU A 136 -7.57 -10.65 7.14
C LEU A 136 -7.70 -12.13 7.52
N GLU A 137 -7.42 -12.45 8.78
CA GLU A 137 -7.46 -13.82 9.30
C GLU A 137 -8.87 -14.42 9.24
N SER A 138 -9.90 -13.61 9.53
CA SER A 138 -11.29 -14.02 9.43
C SER A 138 -11.70 -14.31 7.98
N CYS A 139 -11.30 -13.45 7.03
CA CYS A 139 -11.56 -13.68 5.60
C CYS A 139 -10.93 -14.99 5.11
N GLN A 140 -9.66 -15.23 5.44
CA GLN A 140 -8.93 -16.44 5.06
C GLN A 140 -9.58 -17.71 5.62
N TYR A 141 -9.87 -17.69 6.93
CA TYR A 141 -10.53 -18.80 7.61
C TYR A 141 -11.91 -19.11 6.98
N LEU A 142 -12.78 -18.11 6.86
CA LEU A 142 -14.14 -18.31 6.36
C LEU A 142 -14.17 -18.69 4.86
N ALA A 143 -13.25 -18.15 4.05
CA ALA A 143 -13.10 -18.53 2.64
C ALA A 143 -12.79 -20.02 2.47
N SER A 144 -11.97 -20.58 3.36
CA SER A 144 -11.63 -22.02 3.37
C SER A 144 -12.80 -22.92 3.80
N ARG A 145 -13.76 -22.38 4.57
CA ARG A 145 -14.89 -23.14 5.14
C ARG A 145 -16.19 -23.04 4.34
N THR A 146 -16.26 -22.16 3.34
CA THR A 146 -17.46 -22.01 2.50
C THR A 146 -17.35 -22.78 1.18
N ALA A 147 -18.40 -23.53 0.84
CA ALA A 147 -18.58 -24.12 -0.49
C ALA A 147 -19.32 -23.19 -1.48
N ASN A 148 -19.89 -22.09 -0.99
CA ASN A 148 -20.63 -21.14 -1.82
C ASN A 148 -19.68 -20.24 -2.61
N SER A 149 -19.73 -20.32 -3.95
CA SER A 149 -18.82 -19.59 -4.83
C SER A 149 -18.95 -18.07 -4.73
N GLN A 150 -20.16 -17.54 -4.56
CA GLN A 150 -20.39 -16.10 -4.42
C GLN A 150 -19.84 -15.57 -3.10
N LEU A 151 -20.09 -16.29 -2.00
CA LEU A 151 -19.59 -15.89 -0.69
C LEU A 151 -18.06 -16.03 -0.61
N ARG A 152 -17.50 -17.11 -1.17
CA ARG A 152 -16.04 -17.27 -1.30
C ARG A 152 -15.42 -16.13 -2.07
N LYS A 153 -16.08 -15.65 -3.13
CA LYS A 153 -15.62 -14.50 -3.92
C LYS A 153 -15.58 -13.23 -3.07
N LEU A 154 -16.63 -12.93 -2.29
CA LEU A 154 -16.64 -11.77 -1.40
C LEU A 154 -15.51 -11.80 -0.37
N PHE A 155 -15.25 -12.96 0.26
CA PHE A 155 -14.14 -13.07 1.22
C PHE A 155 -12.78 -12.85 0.56
N LYS A 156 -12.57 -13.40 -0.64
CA LYS A 156 -11.32 -13.21 -1.40
C LYS A 156 -11.15 -11.77 -1.87
N GLU A 157 -12.20 -11.15 -2.41
CA GLU A 157 -12.17 -9.73 -2.81
C GLU A 157 -11.78 -8.84 -1.62
N ARG A 158 -12.33 -9.09 -0.42
CA ARG A 158 -11.96 -8.35 0.78
C ARG A 158 -10.56 -8.65 1.29
N GLU A 159 -10.12 -9.91 1.23
CA GLU A 159 -8.74 -10.30 1.55
C GLU A 159 -7.75 -9.56 0.65
N ASP A 160 -8.00 -9.55 -0.66
CA ASP A 160 -7.19 -8.84 -1.64
C ASP A 160 -7.17 -7.32 -1.36
N GLU A 161 -8.31 -6.72 -1.01
CA GLU A 161 -8.38 -5.31 -0.58
C GLU A 161 -7.55 -5.02 0.67
N LEU A 162 -7.63 -5.89 1.69
CA LEU A 162 -6.90 -5.72 2.96
C LEU A 162 -5.40 -5.89 2.76
N LEU A 163 -4.98 -6.85 1.95
CA LEU A 163 -3.58 -7.05 1.57
C LEU A 163 -3.08 -5.85 0.75
N ALA A 164 -3.85 -5.39 -0.24
CA ALA A 164 -3.52 -4.20 -1.01
C ALA A 164 -3.44 -2.95 -0.12
N GLN A 165 -4.30 -2.81 0.88
CA GLN A 165 -4.23 -1.71 1.85
C GLN A 165 -2.98 -1.80 2.73
N ARG A 166 -2.69 -2.96 3.33
CA ARG A 166 -1.44 -3.16 4.11
C ARG A 166 -0.20 -2.88 3.27
N LYS A 167 -0.18 -3.36 2.03
CA LYS A 167 0.88 -3.11 1.06
C LYS A 167 1.03 -1.61 0.77
N ARG A 168 -0.08 -0.91 0.55
CA ARG A 168 -0.10 0.57 0.38
C ARG A 168 0.43 1.30 1.60
N ASP A 169 -0.01 0.93 2.80
CA ASP A 169 0.40 1.59 4.04
C ASP A 169 1.90 1.37 4.31
N PHE A 170 2.40 0.17 4.05
CA PHE A 170 3.81 -0.19 4.26
C PHE A 170 4.75 0.53 3.26
N TYR A 171 4.40 0.49 1.97
CA TYR A 171 5.23 1.06 0.91
C TYR A 171 4.89 2.52 0.56
N GLY A 172 3.85 3.09 1.15
CA GLY A 172 3.37 4.44 0.84
C GLY A 172 2.82 4.58 -0.57
N PHE A 173 2.23 3.52 -1.15
CA PHE A 173 1.63 3.58 -2.48
C PHE A 173 0.31 4.35 -2.43
N ASP A 174 0.19 5.38 -3.27
CA ASP A 174 -1.10 5.96 -3.60
C ASP A 174 -1.49 5.58 -5.05
N PRO A 175 -2.40 4.60 -5.24
CA PRO A 175 -2.86 4.23 -6.57
C PRO A 175 -3.66 5.35 -7.25
N THR A 176 -4.02 6.41 -6.51
CA THR A 176 -4.82 7.54 -7.02
C THR A 176 -4.01 8.63 -7.70
N VAL A 177 -2.69 8.44 -7.89
CA VAL A 177 -1.96 9.20 -8.93
C VAL A 177 -2.50 8.73 -10.28
N LYS A 178 -3.67 9.25 -10.65
CA LYS A 178 -4.22 9.17 -11.98
C LYS A 178 -3.11 9.66 -12.89
N ARG A 179 -2.56 8.75 -13.67
CA ARG A 179 -1.69 9.05 -14.80
C ARG A 179 -2.55 9.81 -15.79
N GLU A 180 -2.76 11.09 -15.54
CA GLU A 180 -3.22 12.03 -16.56
C GLU A 180 -2.26 11.90 -17.75
N ASN A 181 -2.68 12.28 -18.96
CA ASN A 181 -1.99 12.06 -20.24
C ASN A 181 -0.60 12.76 -20.38
N TYR A 182 0.10 13.02 -19.28
CA TYR A 182 1.43 13.60 -19.18
C TYR A 182 2.50 12.52 -19.11
N SER A 183 3.68 12.84 -19.63
CA SER A 183 4.77 11.90 -19.86
C SER A 183 5.67 11.62 -18.66
N GLY A 184 5.52 12.34 -17.54
CA GLY A 184 6.38 12.26 -16.36
C GLY A 184 5.80 11.42 -15.21
N LEU A 185 6.67 10.92 -14.33
CA LEU A 185 6.34 10.02 -13.21
C LEU A 185 5.22 10.54 -12.29
N TYR A 186 5.27 11.83 -11.95
CA TYR A 186 4.30 12.50 -11.05
C TYR A 186 3.30 13.39 -11.80
N GLY A 187 3.25 13.30 -13.13
CA GLY A 187 2.41 14.15 -13.97
C GLY A 187 3.16 15.34 -14.58
N ASN A 188 2.48 16.47 -14.73
CA ASN A 188 3.05 17.66 -15.36
C ASN A 188 4.03 18.37 -14.42
N GLN A 189 5.31 18.32 -14.75
CA GLN A 189 6.38 18.92 -13.94
C GLN A 189 6.19 20.43 -13.70
N SER A 190 5.71 21.20 -14.68
CA SER A 190 5.50 22.64 -14.51
C SER A 190 4.40 22.94 -13.49
N SER A 191 3.33 22.15 -13.46
CA SER A 191 2.29 22.32 -12.43
C SER A 191 2.77 21.88 -11.05
N ILE A 192 3.65 20.87 -10.98
CA ILE A 192 4.28 20.46 -9.72
C ILE A 192 5.20 21.56 -9.18
N ILE A 193 5.99 22.21 -10.04
CA ILE A 193 6.84 23.34 -9.64
C ILE A 193 5.99 24.49 -9.07
N LEU A 194 4.90 24.86 -9.75
CA LEU A 194 3.98 25.88 -9.25
C LEU A 194 3.37 25.48 -7.90
N LYS A 195 2.93 24.23 -7.77
CA LYS A 195 2.43 23.68 -6.50
C LYS A 195 3.51 23.75 -5.40
N ALA A 196 4.75 23.43 -5.71
CA ALA A 196 5.85 23.52 -4.75
C ALA A 196 6.05 24.97 -4.28
N LEU A 197 6.05 25.94 -5.19
CA LEU A 197 6.15 27.36 -4.87
C LEU A 197 4.98 27.84 -3.99
N ASP A 198 3.75 27.45 -4.32
CA ASP A 198 2.56 27.78 -3.53
C ASP A 198 2.64 27.18 -2.11
N LEU A 199 3.10 25.93 -1.98
CA LEU A 199 3.30 25.28 -0.68
C LEU A 199 4.41 25.95 0.12
N MET A 200 5.51 26.35 -0.53
CA MET A 200 6.59 27.11 0.13
C MET A 200 6.10 28.47 0.63
N GLU A 201 5.27 29.17 -0.15
CA GLU A 201 4.65 30.43 0.25
C GLU A 201 3.71 30.24 1.45
N GLN A 202 2.89 29.19 1.42
CA GLN A 202 2.01 28.81 2.53
C GLN A 202 2.80 28.38 3.76
N ALA A 203 3.96 27.76 3.59
CA ALA A 203 4.86 27.32 4.66
C ALA A 203 5.70 28.46 5.27
N ARG A 204 5.46 29.74 4.95
CA ARG A 204 6.12 30.86 5.63
C ARG A 204 5.71 30.92 7.10
N THR A 205 6.69 31.17 7.97
CA THR A 205 6.49 31.26 9.43
C THR A 205 5.43 32.29 9.82
N ALA A 206 5.31 33.39 9.06
CA ALA A 206 4.31 34.44 9.30
C ALA A 206 2.85 33.97 9.18
N ASN A 207 2.59 32.84 8.51
CA ASN A 207 1.24 32.31 8.31
C ASN A 207 0.75 31.46 9.50
N TYR A 208 1.62 31.13 10.45
CA TYR A 208 1.30 30.24 11.56
C TYR A 208 1.36 30.98 12.89
N ARG A 209 0.36 30.74 13.75
CA ARG A 209 0.37 31.24 15.14
C ARG A 209 1.49 30.60 15.95
N GLU A 210 1.83 29.35 15.65
CA GLU A 210 2.93 28.59 16.23
C GLU A 210 3.96 28.28 15.13
N PRO A 211 5.02 29.10 14.98
CA PRO A 211 6.03 28.93 13.93
C PRO A 211 6.90 27.67 14.03
N TYR A 212 6.70 26.86 15.08
CA TYR A 212 7.36 25.57 15.30
C TYR A 212 6.34 24.48 15.68
N GLY A 213 5.07 24.70 15.33
CA GLY A 213 3.98 23.75 15.55
C GLY A 213 3.93 22.68 14.47
N SER A 214 3.17 21.60 14.72
CA SER A 214 3.11 20.44 13.84
C SER A 214 2.55 20.74 12.46
N GLU A 215 1.59 21.65 12.37
CA GLU A 215 0.97 22.08 11.12
C GLU A 215 1.99 22.72 10.17
N HIS A 216 2.84 23.60 10.71
CA HIS A 216 3.88 24.26 9.94
C HIS A 216 4.92 23.27 9.40
N PHE A 217 5.42 22.37 10.25
CA PHE A 217 6.34 21.31 9.83
C PHE A 217 5.72 20.38 8.78
N THR A 218 4.43 20.04 8.92
CA THR A 218 3.72 19.23 7.94
C THR A 218 3.66 19.92 6.57
N MET A 219 3.42 21.24 6.55
CA MET A 219 3.42 22.03 5.31
C MET A 219 4.81 22.12 4.69
N GLN A 220 5.86 22.30 5.49
CA GLN A 220 7.25 22.32 5.00
C GLN A 220 7.66 20.97 4.40
N LEU A 221 7.25 19.86 5.02
CA LEU A 221 7.46 18.51 4.46
C LEU A 221 6.69 18.31 3.15
N ALA A 222 5.45 18.79 3.06
CA ALA A 222 4.67 18.73 1.83
C ALA A 222 5.31 19.56 0.69
N ALA A 223 5.88 20.72 1.02
CA ALA A 223 6.64 21.53 0.06
C ALA A 223 7.90 20.78 -0.42
N ALA A 224 8.66 20.18 0.49
CA ALA A 224 9.83 19.37 0.14
C ALA A 224 9.46 18.16 -0.75
N GLU A 225 8.35 17.47 -0.45
CA GLU A 225 7.83 16.39 -1.28
C GLU A 225 7.48 16.87 -2.70
N ALA A 226 6.86 18.05 -2.84
CA ALA A 226 6.57 18.63 -4.15
C ALA A 226 7.85 18.98 -4.94
N VAL A 227 8.89 19.47 -4.28
CA VAL A 227 10.22 19.71 -4.89
C VAL A 227 10.84 18.40 -5.40
N PHE A 228 10.75 17.32 -4.62
CA PHE A 228 11.18 16.00 -5.10
C PHE A 228 10.39 15.54 -6.34
N GLN A 229 9.06 15.66 -6.29
CA GLN A 229 8.18 15.30 -7.41
C GLN A 229 8.46 16.14 -8.68
N ALA A 230 8.96 17.37 -8.50
CA ALA A 230 9.39 18.23 -9.60
C ALA A 230 10.71 17.77 -10.27
N GLY A 231 11.39 16.76 -9.74
CA GLY A 231 12.66 16.27 -10.28
C GLY A 231 13.88 16.97 -9.69
N LEU A 232 13.78 17.46 -8.44
CA LEU A 232 14.86 18.17 -7.73
C LEU A 232 15.27 17.41 -6.46
N PRO A 233 15.88 16.22 -6.58
CA PRO A 233 16.21 15.40 -5.42
C PRO A 233 17.30 16.02 -4.53
N GLU A 234 18.26 16.75 -5.09
CA GLU A 234 19.33 17.42 -4.32
C GLU A 234 18.78 18.61 -3.52
N ASP A 235 18.00 19.49 -4.15
CA ASP A 235 17.35 20.61 -3.46
C ASP A 235 16.38 20.13 -2.39
N CYS A 236 15.60 19.08 -2.68
CA CYS A 236 14.73 18.45 -1.69
C CYS A 236 15.53 17.95 -0.48
N LEU A 237 16.65 17.26 -0.70
CA LEU A 237 17.50 16.77 0.38
C LEU A 237 18.06 17.94 1.23
N ALA A 238 18.53 19.01 0.58
CA ALA A 238 19.01 20.20 1.28
C ALA A 238 17.91 20.81 2.17
N MET A 239 16.70 20.97 1.63
CA MET A 239 15.54 21.45 2.39
C MET A 239 15.23 20.54 3.59
N LEU A 240 15.31 19.21 3.42
CA LEU A 240 15.04 18.26 4.50
C LEU A 240 16.09 18.29 5.59
N ILE A 241 17.37 18.48 5.25
CA ILE A 241 18.45 18.64 6.22
C ILE A 241 18.20 19.88 7.09
N ASP A 242 17.91 21.02 6.46
CA ASP A 242 17.63 22.27 7.17
C ASP A 242 16.39 22.14 8.05
N LEU A 243 15.32 21.56 7.49
CA LEU A 243 14.05 21.34 8.18
C LEU A 243 14.21 20.42 9.39
N TYR A 244 14.97 19.33 9.24
CA TYR A 244 15.21 18.40 10.33
C TYR A 244 16.11 19.02 11.42
N GLY A 245 17.10 19.83 11.03
CA GLY A 245 17.89 20.61 11.98
C GLY A 245 17.04 21.59 12.80
N ASP A 246 16.09 22.27 12.15
CA ASP A 246 15.12 23.14 12.82
C ASP A 246 14.15 22.36 13.71
N TYR A 247 13.67 21.21 13.24
CA TYR A 247 12.87 20.28 14.03
C TYR A 247 13.62 19.74 15.24
N GLN A 248 14.92 19.49 15.20
CA GLN A 248 15.65 19.06 16.39
C GLN A 248 15.88 20.20 17.39
N ARG A 249 16.14 21.42 16.90
CA ARG A 249 16.57 22.55 17.75
C ARG A 249 15.42 23.38 18.31
N LYS A 250 14.34 23.54 17.55
CA LYS A 250 13.30 24.56 17.79
C LYS A 250 11.93 23.96 18.06
N ASN A 251 11.79 22.65 17.90
CA ASN A 251 10.54 21.96 18.10
C ASN A 251 10.05 22.08 19.55
N ARG A 252 8.81 22.55 19.70
CA ARG A 252 8.07 22.67 20.96
C ARG A 252 6.86 21.74 20.98
N LEU A 253 6.87 20.65 20.23
CA LEU A 253 5.78 19.68 20.20
C LEU A 253 5.58 19.11 21.60
N VAL A 254 4.48 19.50 22.23
CA VAL A 254 4.07 19.03 23.56
C VAL A 254 3.39 17.66 23.46
N ASN A 255 2.96 17.26 22.26
CA ASN A 255 2.12 16.09 22.01
C ASN A 255 2.88 14.97 21.26
N LEU A 256 3.05 13.83 21.93
CA LEU A 256 3.71 12.63 21.39
C LEU A 256 3.11 12.15 20.06
N LEU A 257 1.80 12.30 19.87
CA LEU A 257 1.12 11.86 18.63
C LEU A 257 1.52 12.71 17.42
N GLU A 258 1.75 14.01 17.63
CA GLU A 258 2.16 14.93 16.57
C GLU A 258 3.62 14.74 16.20
N ASP A 259 4.45 14.46 17.20
CA ASP A 259 5.85 14.11 17.02
C ASP A 259 6.01 12.82 16.21
N GLU A 260 5.25 11.78 16.58
CA GLU A 260 5.23 10.52 15.83
C GLU A 260 4.76 10.71 14.39
N LYS A 261 3.74 11.55 14.16
CA LYS A 261 3.26 11.88 12.82
C LYS A 261 4.36 12.51 11.96
N ILE A 262 5.08 13.49 12.50
CA ILE A 262 6.17 14.17 11.79
C ILE A 262 7.33 13.22 11.53
N HIS A 263 7.72 12.42 12.53
CA HIS A 263 8.72 11.37 12.37
C HIS A 263 8.38 10.41 11.22
N ARG A 264 7.13 9.92 11.14
CA ARG A 264 6.68 9.04 10.05
C ARG A 264 6.77 9.73 8.69
N LEU A 265 6.40 11.01 8.60
CA LEU A 265 6.50 11.77 7.34
C LEU A 265 7.94 11.94 6.89
N PHE A 266 8.86 12.28 7.81
CA PHE A 266 10.30 12.32 7.53
C PHE A 266 10.81 10.97 7.05
N SER A 267 10.55 9.88 7.80
CA SER A 267 10.98 8.53 7.41
C SER A 267 10.50 8.16 6.01
N ARG A 268 9.23 8.45 5.68
CA ARG A 268 8.64 8.18 4.36
C ARG A 268 9.31 8.96 3.24
N LEU A 269 9.60 10.24 3.45
CA LEU A 269 10.19 11.09 2.43
C LEU A 269 11.69 10.84 2.26
N LEU A 270 12.43 10.66 3.38
CA LEU A 270 13.86 10.40 3.35
C LEU A 270 14.22 9.07 2.67
N ARG A 271 13.43 8.01 2.86
CA ARG A 271 13.63 6.73 2.15
C ARG A 271 13.46 6.86 0.63
N GLN A 272 12.69 7.84 0.17
CA GLN A 272 12.46 8.11 -1.25
C GLN A 272 13.52 9.05 -1.83
N VAL A 273 13.96 10.06 -1.08
CA VAL A 273 14.84 11.15 -1.55
C VAL A 273 16.32 10.78 -1.48
N ILE A 274 16.83 10.34 -0.33
CA ILE A 274 18.28 10.14 -0.10
C ILE A 274 18.93 9.19 -1.12
N PRO A 275 18.29 8.08 -1.57
CA PRO A 275 18.88 7.19 -2.56
C PRO A 275 19.31 7.89 -3.85
N TRP A 276 18.61 8.94 -4.28
CA TRP A 276 18.86 9.58 -5.57
C TRP A 276 20.18 10.34 -5.62
N PRO A 277 20.45 11.36 -4.77
CA PRO A 277 21.75 12.04 -4.80
C PRO A 277 22.94 11.09 -4.69
N CYS A 278 22.80 9.98 -3.95
CA CYS A 278 23.81 8.93 -3.86
C CYS A 278 24.00 8.14 -5.17
N LEU A 279 22.91 7.68 -5.78
CA LEU A 279 22.93 6.98 -7.08
C LEU A 279 23.50 7.87 -8.19
N LEU A 280 23.18 9.16 -8.17
CA LEU A 280 23.63 10.13 -9.18
C LEU A 280 25.12 10.45 -9.06
N SER A 281 25.62 10.61 -7.84
CA SER A 281 27.01 11.03 -7.60
C SER A 281 28.00 9.87 -7.55
N GLN A 282 27.64 8.75 -6.93
CA GLN A 282 28.52 7.56 -6.81
C GLN A 282 27.71 6.25 -6.95
N PRO A 283 27.35 5.85 -8.18
CA PRO A 283 26.57 4.63 -8.44
C PRO A 283 27.13 3.35 -7.78
N LEU A 284 28.45 3.21 -7.72
CA LEU A 284 29.15 2.03 -7.18
C LEU A 284 29.34 2.05 -5.65
N ASN A 285 28.87 3.11 -4.97
CA ASN A 285 29.03 3.29 -3.53
C ASN A 285 27.77 3.93 -2.90
N ALA A 286 26.63 3.81 -3.59
CA ALA A 286 25.37 4.45 -3.24
C ALA A 286 24.84 3.96 -1.88
N TYR A 287 25.06 2.69 -1.52
CA TYR A 287 24.69 2.13 -0.22
C TYR A 287 25.38 2.89 0.91
N ARG A 288 26.71 2.97 0.85
CA ARG A 288 27.53 3.57 1.90
C ARG A 288 27.26 5.06 2.03
N MET A 289 27.07 5.76 0.91
CA MET A 289 26.73 7.18 0.92
C MET A 289 25.36 7.43 1.54
N THR A 290 24.35 6.66 1.17
CA THR A 290 23.00 6.76 1.74
C THR A 290 23.04 6.54 3.24
N HIS A 291 23.74 5.48 3.67
CA HIS A 291 23.93 5.17 5.08
C HIS A 291 24.64 6.31 5.83
N LYS A 292 25.66 6.91 5.23
CA LYS A 292 26.38 8.06 5.81
C LYS A 292 25.48 9.29 5.95
N ILE A 293 24.67 9.62 4.94
CA ILE A 293 23.74 10.77 5.01
C ILE A 293 22.75 10.61 6.17
N TYR A 294 22.19 9.41 6.36
CA TYR A 294 21.33 9.14 7.50
C TYR A 294 22.04 9.35 8.84
N LEU A 295 23.28 8.86 8.98
CA LEU A 295 24.04 9.02 10.23
C LEU A 295 24.42 10.47 10.52
N ASP A 296 24.88 11.19 9.48
CA ASP A 296 25.42 12.54 9.64
C ASP A 296 24.31 13.58 9.83
N TYR A 297 23.17 13.42 9.14
CA TYR A 297 22.11 14.45 9.10
C TYR A 297 20.79 14.03 9.76
N PHE A 298 20.51 12.72 9.89
CA PHE A 298 19.21 12.22 10.40
C PHE A 298 19.36 11.13 11.48
N PRO A 299 20.17 11.34 12.54
CA PRO A 299 20.57 10.27 13.47
C PRO A 299 19.43 9.61 14.25
N LEU A 300 18.29 10.28 14.45
CA LEU A 300 17.13 9.73 15.15
C LEU A 300 16.07 9.13 14.21
N ILE A 301 16.28 9.22 12.90
CA ILE A 301 15.38 8.61 11.91
C ILE A 301 15.90 7.22 11.57
N ASN A 302 15.04 6.21 11.73
CA ASN A 302 15.36 4.85 11.32
C ASN A 302 15.57 4.80 9.81
N ARG A 303 16.74 4.30 9.41
CA ARG A 303 17.08 3.97 8.03
C ARG A 303 16.15 2.88 7.53
N ASP A 304 15.63 3.03 6.32
CA ASP A 304 14.85 1.97 5.69
C ASP A 304 15.78 0.85 5.20
N PRO A 305 15.73 -0.36 5.81
CA PRO A 305 16.67 -1.44 5.50
C PRO A 305 16.46 -1.98 4.08
N GLY A 306 15.22 -1.99 3.58
CA GLY A 306 14.94 -2.46 2.22
C GLY A 306 15.57 -1.58 1.15
N SER A 307 15.36 -0.25 1.21
CA SER A 307 15.95 0.70 0.28
C SER A 307 17.48 0.66 0.31
N LEU A 308 18.09 0.52 1.49
CA LEU A 308 19.53 0.29 1.59
C LEU A 308 19.94 -1.01 0.87
N GLN A 309 19.24 -2.11 1.11
CA GLN A 309 19.56 -3.39 0.46
C GLN A 309 19.40 -3.33 -1.06
N TYR A 310 18.40 -2.62 -1.58
CA TYR A 310 18.26 -2.34 -3.01
C TYR A 310 19.48 -1.58 -3.56
N LEU A 311 20.02 -0.60 -2.84
CA LEU A 311 21.24 0.10 -3.26
C LEU A 311 22.47 -0.83 -3.24
N SER A 312 22.59 -1.72 -2.25
CA SER A 312 23.67 -2.71 -2.23
C SER A 312 23.58 -3.70 -3.39
N LEU A 313 22.35 -4.10 -3.76
CA LEU A 313 22.09 -4.91 -4.95
C LEU A 313 22.44 -4.16 -6.22
N TYR A 314 22.13 -2.87 -6.30
CA TYR A 314 22.48 -2.04 -7.45
C TYR A 314 23.99 -1.96 -7.68
N GLU A 315 24.79 -1.89 -6.62
CA GLU A 315 26.26 -1.90 -6.74
C GLU A 315 26.75 -3.19 -7.43
N SER A 316 26.20 -4.35 -7.05
CA SER A 316 26.48 -5.64 -7.70
C SER A 316 25.97 -5.67 -9.15
N ILE A 317 24.74 -5.21 -9.39
CA ILE A 317 24.14 -5.18 -10.72
C ILE A 317 24.97 -4.30 -11.65
N SER A 318 25.35 -3.12 -11.20
CA SER A 318 26.20 -2.19 -11.95
C SER A 318 27.58 -2.77 -12.23
N ALA A 319 28.16 -3.50 -11.28
CA ALA A 319 29.41 -4.25 -11.52
C ALA A 319 29.23 -5.31 -12.62
N GLY A 320 28.19 -6.14 -12.55
CA GLY A 320 27.90 -7.19 -13.54
C GLY A 320 27.53 -6.65 -14.92
N LEU A 321 26.91 -5.47 -14.99
CA LEU A 321 26.59 -4.81 -16.27
C LEU A 321 27.84 -4.24 -16.97
N ASN A 322 28.90 -3.94 -16.21
CA ASN A 322 30.11 -3.29 -16.70
C ASN A 322 31.33 -4.23 -16.76
N GLN A 323 31.27 -5.41 -16.12
CA GLN A 323 32.36 -6.37 -16.02
C GLN A 323 31.85 -7.80 -16.24
N ASP A 324 32.64 -8.62 -16.95
CA ASP A 324 32.40 -10.06 -17.05
C ASP A 324 32.79 -10.75 -15.74
N GLN A 325 31.88 -10.75 -14.77
CA GLN A 325 32.03 -11.51 -13.52
C GLN A 325 31.14 -12.75 -13.56
N SER A 326 31.75 -13.94 -13.65
CA SER A 326 31.08 -15.23 -13.78
C SER A 326 30.23 -15.65 -12.58
N SER A 327 30.31 -14.96 -11.44
CA SER A 327 29.59 -15.29 -10.21
C SER A 327 28.57 -14.25 -9.76
N ILE A 328 28.27 -13.23 -10.58
CA ILE A 328 27.46 -12.08 -10.11
C ILE A 328 26.04 -12.46 -9.70
N MET A 329 25.42 -13.43 -10.38
CA MET A 329 24.07 -13.90 -10.05
C MET A 329 24.00 -14.59 -8.68
N TYR A 330 25.07 -15.28 -8.27
CA TYR A 330 25.14 -15.89 -6.94
C TYR A 330 25.24 -14.82 -5.85
N GLU A 331 26.03 -13.77 -6.08
CA GLU A 331 26.09 -12.62 -5.17
C GLU A 331 24.71 -11.94 -5.04
N ILE A 332 24.02 -11.73 -6.16
CA ILE A 332 22.68 -11.16 -6.18
C ILE A 332 21.68 -12.06 -5.44
N TYR A 333 21.75 -13.39 -5.61
CA TYR A 333 20.91 -14.33 -4.86
C TYR A 333 21.12 -14.20 -3.35
N VAL A 334 22.38 -14.23 -2.88
CA VAL A 334 22.70 -14.09 -1.45
C VAL A 334 22.20 -12.76 -0.92
N LYS A 335 22.49 -11.65 -1.60
CA LYS A 335 22.06 -10.31 -1.18
C LYS A 335 20.54 -10.16 -1.20
N SER A 336 19.85 -10.65 -2.23
CA SER A 336 18.41 -10.49 -2.39
C SER A 336 17.62 -11.38 -1.42
N SER A 337 18.16 -12.50 -0.97
CA SER A 337 17.49 -13.37 0.03
C SER A 337 17.15 -12.62 1.34
N THR A 338 17.96 -11.64 1.72
CA THR A 338 17.73 -10.80 2.92
C THR A 338 16.58 -9.80 2.76
N LEU A 339 16.09 -9.56 1.53
CA LEU A 339 14.96 -8.65 1.30
C LEU A 339 13.64 -9.20 1.84
N ALA A 340 13.49 -10.51 2.02
CA ALA A 340 12.24 -11.11 2.47
C ALA A 340 11.78 -10.54 3.83
N GLU A 341 12.71 -10.19 4.72
CA GLU A 341 12.39 -9.58 6.01
C GLU A 341 11.97 -8.10 5.86
N ALA A 342 12.64 -7.36 4.98
CA ALA A 342 12.39 -5.92 4.78
C ALA A 342 11.23 -5.63 3.82
N ARG A 343 10.88 -6.59 2.96
CA ARG A 343 9.91 -6.51 1.85
C ARG A 343 9.09 -7.80 1.75
N PRO A 344 8.26 -8.12 2.76
CA PRO A 344 7.57 -9.42 2.84
C PRO A 344 6.49 -9.63 1.77
N PHE A 345 6.04 -8.56 1.10
CA PHE A 345 5.03 -8.63 0.05
C PHE A 345 5.62 -8.71 -1.36
N ASP A 346 6.95 -8.68 -1.48
CA ASP A 346 7.62 -8.74 -2.78
C ASP A 346 7.98 -10.19 -3.10
N PRO A 347 7.89 -10.60 -4.38
CA PRO A 347 8.42 -11.89 -4.78
C PRO A 347 9.95 -11.93 -4.60
N PRO A 348 10.53 -13.10 -4.26
CA PRO A 348 11.98 -13.29 -4.29
C PRO A 348 12.51 -12.94 -5.68
N TRP A 349 13.68 -12.28 -5.74
CA TRP A 349 14.26 -11.86 -7.03
C TRP A 349 14.77 -13.03 -7.85
N ILE A 350 15.32 -14.03 -7.18
CA ILE A 350 15.79 -15.28 -7.74
C ILE A 350 15.72 -16.38 -6.69
N GLU A 351 15.23 -17.55 -7.09
CA GLU A 351 15.17 -18.77 -6.30
C GLU A 351 16.43 -19.61 -6.55
N HIS A 352 16.77 -20.50 -5.62
CA HIS A 352 18.00 -21.30 -5.73
C HIS A 352 18.06 -22.14 -7.01
N TRP A 353 16.93 -22.75 -7.42
CA TRP A 353 16.85 -23.55 -8.65
C TRP A 353 16.86 -22.69 -9.92
N GLU A 354 16.47 -21.41 -9.85
CA GLU A 354 16.49 -20.47 -10.97
C GLU A 354 17.93 -20.07 -11.35
N LEU A 355 18.91 -20.28 -10.47
CA LEU A 355 20.34 -20.05 -10.78
C LEU A 355 20.87 -20.98 -11.87
N GLU A 356 20.30 -22.18 -12.00
CA GLU A 356 20.72 -23.16 -13.01
C GLU A 356 19.76 -23.20 -14.20
N GLN A 357 18.45 -23.05 -13.95
CA GLN A 357 17.41 -23.22 -14.95
C GLN A 357 17.02 -21.92 -15.66
N GLY A 358 17.45 -20.76 -15.14
CA GLY A 358 16.94 -19.47 -15.56
C GLY A 358 15.62 -19.09 -14.89
N ILE A 359 15.21 -17.84 -15.08
CA ILE A 359 13.96 -17.28 -14.57
C ILE A 359 12.94 -17.29 -15.70
N ASP A 360 11.79 -17.91 -15.45
CA ASP A 360 10.73 -18.01 -16.45
C ASP A 360 10.02 -16.66 -16.71
N SER A 361 9.25 -16.60 -17.80
CA SER A 361 8.55 -15.38 -18.19
C SER A 361 7.45 -14.93 -17.22
N THR A 362 6.86 -15.84 -16.45
CA THR A 362 5.83 -15.54 -15.44
C THR A 362 6.47 -14.87 -14.23
N ARG A 363 7.62 -15.39 -13.79
CA ARG A 363 8.46 -14.84 -12.73
C ARG A 363 9.02 -13.48 -13.12
N ALA A 364 9.55 -13.33 -14.33
CA ALA A 364 10.00 -12.04 -14.85
C ALA A 364 8.87 -10.99 -14.86
N ARG A 365 7.64 -11.40 -15.24
CA ARG A 365 6.47 -10.52 -15.18
C ARG A 365 6.09 -10.12 -13.75
N ALA A 366 6.14 -11.04 -12.80
CA ALA A 366 5.85 -10.73 -11.39
C ALA A 366 6.85 -9.71 -10.81
N LEU A 367 8.13 -9.82 -11.18
CA LEU A 367 9.17 -8.86 -10.79
C LEU A 367 8.93 -7.49 -11.44
N LEU A 368 8.62 -7.44 -12.74
CA LEU A 368 8.32 -6.18 -13.42
C LEU A 368 7.07 -5.51 -12.83
N GLN A 369 6.04 -6.28 -12.49
CA GLN A 369 4.84 -5.77 -11.80
C GLN A 369 5.20 -5.14 -10.45
N THR A 370 6.13 -5.74 -9.70
CA THR A 370 6.63 -5.18 -8.44
C THR A 370 7.33 -3.83 -8.67
N ALA A 371 8.12 -3.71 -9.75
CA ALA A 371 8.71 -2.44 -10.14
C ALA A 371 7.63 -1.40 -10.50
N ALA A 372 6.59 -1.81 -11.23
CA ALA A 372 5.49 -0.93 -11.65
C ALA A 372 4.68 -0.37 -10.47
N GLU A 373 4.43 -1.20 -9.45
CA GLU A 373 3.73 -0.80 -8.22
C GLU A 373 4.55 0.22 -7.41
N LYS A 374 5.88 0.06 -7.43
CA LYS A 374 6.81 0.91 -6.67
C LYS A 374 7.21 2.20 -7.34
N ILE A 375 6.99 2.34 -8.65
CA ILE A 375 7.66 3.35 -9.44
C ILE A 375 7.37 4.78 -8.97
N SER A 376 6.20 5.05 -8.38
CA SER A 376 5.86 6.38 -7.87
C SER A 376 6.31 6.62 -6.42
N SER A 377 6.29 5.63 -5.53
CA SER A 377 6.64 5.85 -4.11
C SER A 377 8.10 5.57 -3.78
N LEU A 378 8.71 4.61 -4.48
CA LEU A 378 10.09 4.16 -4.31
C LEU A 378 10.73 3.99 -5.71
N PRO A 379 10.85 5.08 -6.50
CA PRO A 379 11.33 5.01 -7.89
C PRO A 379 12.73 4.41 -8.00
N HIS A 380 13.58 4.54 -6.98
CA HIS A 380 14.91 3.95 -6.96
C HIS A 380 14.84 2.42 -6.87
N GLU A 381 13.95 1.86 -6.03
CA GLU A 381 13.75 0.42 -5.94
C GLU A 381 13.26 -0.16 -7.26
N SER A 382 12.32 0.52 -7.92
CA SER A 382 11.84 0.14 -9.26
C SER A 382 12.96 0.18 -10.29
N PHE A 383 13.76 1.24 -10.29
CA PHE A 383 14.91 1.38 -11.20
C PHE A 383 15.90 0.23 -11.03
N VAL A 384 16.29 -0.09 -9.80
CA VAL A 384 17.22 -1.19 -9.52
C VAL A 384 16.65 -2.53 -9.96
N LEU A 385 15.36 -2.78 -9.73
CA LEU A 385 14.72 -4.03 -10.16
C LEU A 385 14.65 -4.16 -11.69
N MET A 386 14.47 -3.05 -12.41
CA MET A 386 14.57 -3.04 -13.88
C MET A 386 15.99 -3.30 -14.37
N GLU A 387 17.00 -2.75 -13.71
CA GLU A 387 18.41 -2.99 -14.03
C GLU A 387 18.80 -4.45 -13.74
N TYR A 388 18.24 -5.05 -12.68
CA TYR A 388 18.36 -6.48 -12.42
C TYR A 388 17.81 -7.33 -13.57
N LEU A 389 16.57 -7.06 -14.00
CA LEU A 389 15.97 -7.78 -15.14
C LEU A 389 16.80 -7.61 -16.41
N ARG A 390 17.35 -6.41 -16.64
CA ARG A 390 18.25 -6.15 -17.78
C ARG A 390 19.53 -6.99 -17.68
N LEU A 391 20.18 -7.03 -16.50
CA LEU A 391 21.37 -7.86 -16.28
C LEU A 391 21.07 -9.34 -16.49
N ALA A 392 19.99 -9.85 -15.90
CA ALA A 392 19.62 -11.26 -16.04
C ALA A 392 19.31 -11.62 -17.50
N HIS A 393 18.78 -10.70 -18.30
CA HIS A 393 18.62 -10.88 -19.73
C HIS A 393 19.95 -10.93 -20.48
N MET A 394 20.90 -10.05 -20.14
CA MET A 394 22.24 -10.08 -20.76
C MET A 394 23.00 -11.37 -20.46
N LEU A 395 22.79 -11.95 -19.28
CA LEU A 395 23.38 -13.22 -18.85
C LEU A 395 22.61 -14.44 -19.36
N GLU A 396 21.63 -14.26 -20.25
CA GLU A 396 20.78 -15.32 -20.82
C GLU A 396 20.00 -16.12 -19.77
N MET A 397 19.89 -15.61 -18.53
CA MET A 397 19.12 -16.21 -17.44
C MET A 397 17.62 -16.05 -17.67
N ILE A 398 17.20 -15.04 -18.43
CA ILE A 398 15.79 -14.75 -18.71
C ILE A 398 15.58 -14.47 -20.19
N SER A 399 14.47 -14.98 -20.74
CA SER A 399 14.01 -14.62 -22.07
C SER A 399 12.92 -13.56 -21.98
N LEU A 400 13.26 -12.32 -22.36
CA LEU A 400 12.30 -11.21 -22.36
C LEU A 400 11.49 -11.21 -23.66
N ASN A 401 10.15 -11.20 -23.53
CA ASN A 401 9.24 -11.07 -24.67
C ASN A 401 8.94 -9.59 -24.99
N GLU A 402 8.46 -9.33 -26.21
CA GLU A 402 8.14 -7.96 -26.67
C GLU A 402 7.26 -7.17 -25.69
N PRO A 403 6.17 -7.73 -25.12
CA PRO A 403 5.34 -7.00 -24.15
C PRO A 403 6.12 -6.54 -22.91
N LEU A 404 6.92 -7.43 -22.31
CA LEU A 404 7.72 -7.10 -21.11
C LEU A 404 8.78 -6.04 -21.42
N VAL A 405 9.50 -6.18 -22.53
CA VAL A 405 10.54 -5.19 -22.89
C VAL A 405 9.91 -3.83 -23.22
N SER A 406 8.75 -3.83 -23.90
CA SER A 406 8.04 -2.60 -24.22
C SER A 406 7.64 -1.86 -22.94
N GLU A 407 7.11 -2.57 -21.96
CA GLU A 407 6.76 -2.01 -20.65
C GLU A 407 7.99 -1.51 -19.89
N MET A 408 9.08 -2.27 -19.86
CA MET A 408 10.36 -1.82 -19.27
C MET A 408 10.87 -0.53 -19.92
N ILE A 409 10.85 -0.43 -21.25
CA ILE A 409 11.27 0.80 -21.95
C ILE A 409 10.37 1.98 -21.58
N GLU A 410 9.06 1.79 -21.49
CA GLU A 410 8.16 2.87 -21.06
C GLU A 410 8.45 3.33 -19.62
N TYR A 411 8.85 2.43 -18.71
CA TYR A 411 9.29 2.82 -17.36
C TYR A 411 10.63 3.56 -17.35
N TYR A 412 11.61 3.15 -18.15
CA TYR A 412 12.84 3.92 -18.34
C TYR A 412 12.56 5.32 -18.89
N LEU A 413 11.67 5.43 -19.88
CA LEU A 413 11.23 6.71 -20.45
C LEU A 413 10.47 7.56 -19.42
N LEU A 414 9.66 6.94 -18.57
CA LEU A 414 8.94 7.62 -17.49
C LEU A 414 9.91 8.25 -16.48
N LEU A 415 10.94 7.49 -16.06
CA LEU A 415 12.00 7.99 -15.18
C LEU A 415 12.80 9.10 -15.86
N TRP A 416 13.15 8.95 -17.14
CA TRP A 416 13.85 9.98 -17.90
C TRP A 416 13.02 11.27 -18.02
N ASN A 417 11.70 11.17 -18.23
CA ASN A 417 10.83 12.35 -18.29
C ASN A 417 10.66 13.04 -16.93
N TRP A 418 10.88 12.34 -15.82
CA TRP A 418 10.92 12.94 -14.48
C TRP A 418 12.28 13.58 -14.20
N LEU A 419 13.36 12.86 -14.48
CA LEU A 419 14.73 13.26 -14.23
C LEU A 419 15.61 12.91 -15.46
N PRO A 420 15.81 13.82 -16.42
CA PRO A 420 16.44 13.54 -17.70
C PRO A 420 17.94 13.22 -17.57
N LEU A 421 18.24 11.93 -17.39
CA LEU A 421 19.59 11.44 -17.12
C LEU A 421 19.96 10.24 -18.00
N PRO A 422 21.24 10.11 -18.39
CA PRO A 422 21.74 8.95 -19.13
C PRO A 422 21.55 7.62 -18.39
N MET A 423 21.42 7.63 -17.07
CA MET A 423 21.21 6.40 -16.30
C MET A 423 19.89 5.71 -16.66
N PHE A 424 18.87 6.46 -17.08
CA PHE A 424 17.56 5.89 -17.44
C PHE A 424 17.45 5.56 -18.93
N MET A 425 18.15 6.30 -19.80
CA MET A 425 18.18 6.00 -21.22
C MET A 425 19.54 6.36 -21.80
N ASN A 426 20.30 5.35 -22.20
CA ASN A 426 21.59 5.47 -22.86
C ASN A 426 21.76 4.43 -23.96
N GLN A 427 22.90 4.49 -24.64
CA GLN A 427 23.19 3.64 -25.78
C GLN A 427 23.25 2.15 -25.46
N ASN A 428 23.65 1.77 -24.23
CA ASN A 428 23.68 0.37 -23.82
C ASN A 428 22.26 -0.16 -23.61
N ILE A 429 21.43 0.58 -22.86
CA ILE A 429 20.02 0.23 -22.63
C ILE A 429 19.30 0.07 -23.97
N TYR A 430 19.48 1.01 -24.89
CA TYR A 430 18.86 0.93 -26.21
C TYR A 430 19.35 -0.26 -27.04
N LYS A 431 20.66 -0.49 -27.12
CA LYS A 431 21.19 -1.63 -27.89
C LYS A 431 20.67 -2.98 -27.38
N GLN A 432 20.49 -3.10 -26.07
CA GLN A 432 20.06 -4.33 -25.42
C GLN A 432 18.56 -4.56 -25.51
N LEU A 433 17.74 -3.52 -25.35
CA LEU A 433 16.28 -3.66 -25.26
C LEU A 433 15.55 -3.29 -26.56
N ALA A 434 16.02 -2.29 -27.30
CA ALA A 434 15.30 -1.76 -28.46
C ALA A 434 15.07 -2.76 -29.62
N PRO A 435 15.95 -3.76 -29.87
CA PRO A 435 15.69 -4.79 -30.88
C PRO A 435 14.43 -5.62 -30.61
N LEU A 436 14.05 -5.74 -29.34
CA LEU A 436 12.95 -6.61 -28.87
C LEU A 436 11.59 -5.92 -28.79
N VAL A 437 11.52 -4.61 -29.06
CA VAL A 437 10.26 -3.83 -28.96
C VAL A 437 9.73 -3.37 -30.31
N GLY A 438 8.44 -3.07 -30.33
CA GLY A 438 7.74 -2.48 -31.47
C GLY A 438 8.31 -1.12 -31.92
N LYS A 439 7.97 -0.75 -33.17
CA LYS A 439 8.53 0.42 -33.87
C LYS A 439 8.35 1.75 -33.12
N SER A 440 7.21 1.95 -32.45
CA SER A 440 6.87 3.19 -31.75
C SER A 440 7.83 3.48 -30.59
N SER A 441 7.93 2.57 -29.61
CA SER A 441 8.83 2.73 -28.45
C SER A 441 10.30 2.76 -28.87
N ARG A 442 10.67 1.98 -29.89
CA ARG A 442 12.02 2.04 -30.50
C ARG A 442 12.36 3.44 -31.03
N GLN A 443 11.45 4.08 -31.77
CA GLN A 443 11.65 5.41 -32.31
C GLN A 443 11.75 6.48 -31.20
N ARG A 444 10.92 6.39 -30.16
CA ARG A 444 10.97 7.31 -29.01
C ARG A 444 12.29 7.20 -28.24
N ALA A 445 12.72 5.98 -27.92
CA ALA A 445 13.99 5.74 -27.24
C ALA A 445 15.18 6.24 -28.07
N LYS A 446 15.19 5.95 -29.38
CA LYS A 446 16.20 6.46 -30.31
C LYS A 446 16.24 7.99 -30.35
N HIS A 447 15.07 8.64 -30.44
CA HIS A 447 14.99 10.09 -30.47
C HIS A 447 15.61 10.75 -29.24
N ILE A 448 15.38 10.21 -28.03
CA ILE A 448 15.97 10.73 -26.79
C ILE A 448 17.49 10.58 -26.79
N ILE A 449 18.00 9.45 -27.27
CA ILE A 449 19.44 9.19 -27.35
C ILE A 449 20.11 10.14 -28.34
N ASP A 450 19.54 10.24 -29.55
CA ASP A 450 20.07 11.11 -30.60
C ASP A 450 20.06 12.57 -30.11
N LEU A 451 18.98 13.01 -29.46
CA LEU A 451 18.90 14.34 -28.84
C LEU A 451 19.93 14.56 -27.73
N SER A 452 20.10 13.59 -26.82
CA SER A 452 21.03 13.72 -25.70
C SER A 452 22.49 13.77 -26.17
N ALA A 453 22.81 13.11 -27.28
CA ALA A 453 24.12 13.19 -27.92
C ALA A 453 24.31 14.51 -28.69
N GLU A 454 23.25 15.00 -29.35
CA GLU A 454 23.30 16.16 -30.25
C GLU A 454 23.22 17.51 -29.52
N TYR A 455 22.43 17.59 -28.44
CA TYR A 455 22.08 18.84 -27.75
C TYR A 455 22.72 18.94 -26.36
N GLN A 456 23.96 19.44 -26.36
CA GLN A 456 24.62 19.93 -25.15
C GLN A 456 24.16 21.36 -24.81
N LEU A 457 24.39 21.79 -23.56
CA LEU A 457 23.98 23.10 -23.06
C LEU A 457 24.33 24.28 -23.99
N PRO A 458 25.54 24.42 -24.54
CA PRO A 458 25.87 25.55 -25.42
C PRO A 458 24.99 25.61 -26.68
N ARG A 459 24.65 24.44 -27.24
CA ARG A 459 23.80 24.35 -28.42
C ARG A 459 22.34 24.68 -28.11
N LEU A 460 21.84 24.20 -26.97
CA LEU A 460 20.49 24.54 -26.48
C LEU A 460 20.36 26.05 -26.25
N LEU A 461 21.35 26.68 -25.60
CA LEU A 461 21.37 28.14 -25.40
C LEU A 461 21.46 28.92 -26.73
N GLY A 462 22.22 28.41 -27.69
CA GLY A 462 22.26 28.95 -29.06
C GLY A 462 20.90 28.88 -29.77
N GLU A 463 20.15 27.79 -29.60
CA GLU A 463 18.82 27.64 -30.20
C GLU A 463 17.78 28.52 -29.50
N ILE A 464 17.84 28.65 -28.16
CA ILE A 464 16.96 29.57 -27.40
C ILE A 464 17.14 31.02 -27.86
N SER A 465 18.39 31.44 -28.05
CA SER A 465 18.71 32.82 -28.44
C SER A 465 18.37 33.12 -29.90
N SER A 466 18.54 32.15 -30.80
CA SER A 466 18.34 32.36 -32.24
C SER A 466 16.93 32.02 -32.74
N ARG A 467 16.27 31.02 -32.15
CA ARG A 467 14.99 30.43 -32.62
C ARG A 467 14.11 29.93 -31.48
N PRO A 468 13.67 30.80 -30.54
CA PRO A 468 12.88 30.41 -29.38
C PRO A 468 11.54 29.75 -29.71
N GLU A 469 10.96 30.04 -30.88
CA GLU A 469 9.72 29.44 -31.38
C GLU A 469 9.80 27.93 -31.55
N LEU A 470 10.98 27.37 -31.91
CA LEU A 470 11.18 25.93 -32.06
C LEU A 470 10.99 25.20 -30.73
N LEU A 471 11.37 25.83 -29.62
CA LEU A 471 11.19 25.28 -28.27
C LEU A 471 9.76 25.43 -27.75
N ARG A 472 8.89 26.18 -28.43
CA ARG A 472 7.44 26.27 -28.09
C ARG A 472 6.60 25.23 -28.81
N MET A 473 7.14 24.59 -29.84
CA MET A 473 6.43 23.52 -30.58
C MET A 473 6.20 22.31 -29.68
N LYS A 474 5.05 21.64 -29.85
CA LYS A 474 4.68 20.46 -29.04
C LYS A 474 5.76 19.35 -29.11
N GLU A 475 6.34 19.16 -30.28
CA GLU A 475 7.37 18.15 -30.59
C GLU A 475 8.71 18.41 -29.88
N ALA A 476 8.98 19.63 -29.45
CA ALA A 476 10.21 19.99 -28.74
C ALA A 476 10.19 19.64 -27.24
N GLU A 477 9.23 18.84 -26.77
CA GLU A 477 9.14 18.45 -25.36
C GLU A 477 10.44 17.81 -24.84
N PRO A 478 11.07 16.84 -25.53
CA PRO A 478 12.32 16.25 -25.04
C PRO A 478 13.48 17.26 -24.97
N LYS A 479 13.52 18.25 -25.88
CA LYS A 479 14.51 19.35 -25.82
C LYS A 479 14.29 20.24 -24.61
N ARG A 480 13.03 20.57 -24.29
CA ARG A 480 12.68 21.33 -23.07
C ARG A 480 13.09 20.56 -21.82
N GLN A 481 12.92 19.25 -21.80
CA GLN A 481 13.35 18.40 -20.68
C GLN A 481 14.87 18.41 -20.50
N LEU A 482 15.65 18.30 -21.57
CA LEU A 482 17.12 18.42 -21.50
C LEU A 482 17.56 19.80 -20.99
N LEU A 483 16.98 20.87 -21.52
CA LEU A 483 17.27 22.23 -21.07
C LEU A 483 16.99 22.40 -19.57
N LYS A 484 15.86 21.89 -19.10
CA LYS A 484 15.52 21.88 -17.67
C LYS A 484 16.54 21.10 -16.87
N ALA A 485 16.94 19.91 -17.31
CA ALA A 485 17.91 19.10 -16.59
C ALA A 485 19.27 19.81 -16.42
N TYR A 486 19.72 20.58 -17.43
CA TYR A 486 20.88 21.45 -17.27
C TYR A 486 20.63 22.62 -16.32
N PHE A 487 19.48 23.30 -16.44
CA PHE A 487 19.13 24.43 -15.59
C PHE A 487 19.03 24.03 -14.11
N LEU A 488 18.52 22.83 -13.84
CA LEU A 488 18.36 22.25 -12.51
C LEU A 488 19.63 21.56 -11.99
N GLY A 489 20.74 21.62 -12.73
CA GLY A 489 22.03 21.06 -12.30
C GLY A 489 22.13 19.52 -12.31
N VAL A 490 21.08 18.84 -12.79
CA VAL A 490 21.02 17.38 -12.92
C VAL A 490 21.95 16.89 -14.03
N LEU A 491 22.01 17.62 -15.15
CA LEU A 491 23.03 17.47 -16.19
C LEU A 491 24.08 18.57 -16.03
N LYS A 492 25.35 18.21 -16.21
CA LYS A 492 26.50 19.12 -16.11
C LYS A 492 27.14 19.40 -17.47
#